data_AF-A0A939WUW9-F1
#
_entry.id   AF-A0A939WUW9-F1
#
_cell.length_a   1.000
_cell.length_b   1.000
_cell.length_c   1.000
_cell.angle_alpha   90.00
_cell.angle_beta   90.00
_cell.angle_gamma   90.00
#
_symmetry.space_group_name_H-M   'P 1'
#
loop_
_entity.id
_entity.type
_entity.pdbx_description
1 polymer ?
#
loop_
_entity_poly.entity_id
_entity_poly.type
_entity_poly.pdbx_seq_one_letter_code
_entity_poly.pdbx_strand_id
1 'polypeptide(L)'
;MQLILNEPKAFQGTLAKYGKFRGVNNYIVVAGKKADDLDERVGYYGEHLVLFAQTLSLNTCWVGLSYSKVPGTYVLEDGEKIACYIAIGYGETQGVGHKIKTVEQVSRSALPLGSSKNASDTTPSWFKKGVEAALLAPTAVNQQKFSFEYVGVKDDHHQVRAKKGFSMIGYSKMDLGIAKCHFEVGAGKEYFKWI
;
A
#
# COMPACT_ATOMS: atom_id res chain seq x y z
N MET A 1 -12.02 5.92 -8.07
CA MET A 1 -10.92 5.36 -8.88
C MET A 1 -11.44 5.14 -10.29
N GLN A 2 -10.63 5.40 -11.32
CA GLN A 2 -11.06 5.34 -12.72
C GLN A 2 -10.02 4.59 -13.55
N LEU A 3 -10.44 3.58 -14.30
CA LEU A 3 -9.56 2.84 -15.23
C LEU A 3 -9.51 3.59 -16.56
N ILE A 4 -8.31 3.96 -16.98
CA ILE A 4 -8.04 4.63 -18.24
C ILE A 4 -7.34 3.65 -19.16
N LEU A 5 -7.84 3.53 -20.40
CA LEU A 5 -7.35 2.60 -21.39
C LEU A 5 -6.85 3.33 -22.65
N ASN A 6 -5.83 2.76 -23.29
CA ASN A 6 -5.27 3.25 -24.56
C ASN A 6 -4.83 4.72 -24.53
N GLU A 7 -4.32 5.17 -23.39
CA GLU A 7 -3.89 6.55 -23.15
C GLU A 7 -2.39 6.54 -22.78
N PRO A 8 -1.49 6.79 -23.74
CA PRO A 8 -0.05 6.72 -23.46
C PRO A 8 0.54 8.02 -22.92
N LYS A 9 -0.11 9.17 -23.08
CA LYS A 9 0.50 10.49 -22.85
C LYS A 9 0.85 10.69 -21.37
N ALA A 10 0.11 10.08 -20.44
CA ALA A 10 0.45 10.07 -19.02
C ALA A 10 1.86 9.52 -18.73
N PHE A 11 2.37 8.62 -19.57
CA PHE A 11 3.64 7.93 -19.39
C PHE A 11 4.69 8.19 -20.48
N GLN A 12 4.47 9.19 -21.35
CA GLN A 12 5.43 9.58 -22.39
C GLN A 12 6.33 10.78 -22.01
N GLY A 13 5.99 11.49 -20.93
CA GLY A 13 6.73 12.67 -20.45
C GLY A 13 8.12 12.36 -19.87
N THR A 14 8.90 13.41 -19.62
CA THR A 14 10.26 13.32 -19.03
C THR A 14 10.26 12.65 -17.65
N LEU A 15 9.24 12.92 -16.83
CA LEU A 15 9.06 12.30 -15.52
C LEU A 15 8.84 10.78 -15.61
N ALA A 16 8.12 10.30 -16.63
CA ALA A 16 7.89 8.88 -16.84
C ALA A 16 9.17 8.14 -17.27
N LYS A 17 10.04 8.80 -18.06
CA LYS A 17 11.37 8.29 -18.39
C LYS A 17 12.25 8.10 -17.15
N TYR A 18 12.17 9.03 -16.18
CA TYR A 18 12.84 8.87 -14.88
C TYR A 18 12.32 7.63 -14.12
N GLY A 19 11.01 7.36 -14.20
CA GLY A 19 10.38 6.14 -13.67
C GLY A 19 10.66 4.85 -14.46
N LYS A 20 11.44 4.91 -15.55
CA LYS A 20 11.76 3.79 -16.45
C LYS A 20 10.53 3.09 -17.06
N PHE A 21 9.39 3.79 -17.18
CA PHE A 21 8.20 3.24 -17.83
C PHE A 21 8.39 3.14 -19.35
N ARG A 22 7.95 2.03 -19.95
CA ARG A 22 7.93 1.78 -21.39
C ARG A 22 6.61 1.10 -21.76
N GLY A 23 5.95 1.57 -22.83
CA GLY A 23 4.75 0.92 -23.35
C GLY A 23 3.49 1.00 -22.47
N VAL A 24 3.47 1.82 -21.43
CA VAL A 24 2.29 1.98 -20.55
C VAL A 24 1.21 2.75 -21.30
N ASN A 25 0.07 2.10 -21.51
CA ASN A 25 -1.12 2.67 -22.16
C ASN A 25 -2.36 2.60 -21.27
N ASN A 26 -2.30 1.86 -20.17
CA ASN A 26 -3.44 1.62 -19.29
C ASN A 26 -3.01 1.91 -17.85
N TYR A 27 -3.87 2.59 -17.10
CA TYR A 27 -3.60 2.96 -15.72
C TYR A 27 -4.88 3.26 -14.97
N ILE A 28 -4.82 3.18 -13.65
CA ILE A 28 -5.90 3.57 -12.76
C ILE A 28 -5.56 4.93 -12.17
N VAL A 29 -6.44 5.91 -12.38
CA VAL A 29 -6.41 7.18 -11.66
C VAL A 29 -6.99 6.95 -10.27
N VAL A 30 -6.15 7.15 -9.26
CA VAL A 30 -6.54 7.03 -7.86
C VAL A 30 -6.76 8.42 -7.30
N ALA A 31 -8.04 8.75 -7.11
CA ALA A 31 -8.51 10.05 -6.63
C ALA A 31 -9.61 9.88 -5.61
N GLY A 32 -9.83 10.90 -4.79
CA GLY A 32 -10.96 10.99 -3.86
C GLY A 32 -11.02 12.33 -3.13
N LYS A 33 -12.09 12.51 -2.35
CA LYS A 33 -12.33 13.71 -1.53
C LYS A 33 -11.17 13.96 -0.56
N LYS A 34 -10.70 15.21 -0.54
CA LYS A 34 -9.65 15.68 0.38
C LYS A 34 -10.10 15.48 1.83
N ALA A 35 -9.27 14.76 2.57
CA ALA A 35 -9.41 14.52 4.01
C ALA A 35 -8.05 14.04 4.56
N ASP A 36 -7.86 14.09 5.87
CA ASP A 36 -6.61 13.70 6.52
C ASP A 36 -6.24 12.22 6.34
N ASP A 37 -7.26 11.40 6.08
CA ASP A 37 -7.22 9.96 5.87
C ASP A 37 -7.16 9.55 4.40
N LEU A 38 -7.22 10.52 3.46
CA LEU A 38 -7.35 10.22 2.03
C LEU A 38 -6.22 9.31 1.55
N ASP A 39 -4.97 9.62 1.92
CA ASP A 39 -3.80 8.85 1.51
C ASP A 39 -3.88 7.39 1.97
N GLU A 40 -4.33 7.14 3.21
CA GLU A 40 -4.51 5.78 3.72
C GLU A 40 -5.64 5.04 2.99
N ARG A 41 -6.79 5.71 2.76
CA ARG A 41 -7.91 5.13 2.00
C ARG A 41 -7.50 4.77 0.58
N VAL A 42 -6.78 5.65 -0.12
CA VAL A 42 -6.35 5.34 -1.49
C VAL A 42 -5.35 4.20 -1.54
N GLY A 43 -4.42 4.11 -0.58
CA GLY A 43 -3.51 2.98 -0.45
C GLY A 43 -4.27 1.68 -0.24
N TYR A 44 -5.21 1.67 0.71
CA TYR A 44 -6.00 0.49 1.06
C TYR A 44 -6.86 -0.03 -0.10
N TYR A 45 -7.69 0.84 -0.68
CA TYR A 45 -8.59 0.44 -1.78
C TYR A 45 -7.85 0.24 -3.10
N GLY A 46 -6.74 0.97 -3.33
CA GLY A 46 -5.93 0.80 -4.53
C GLY A 46 -5.23 -0.55 -4.52
N GLU A 47 -4.78 -1.00 -3.35
CA GLU A 47 -4.10 -2.29 -3.23
C GLU A 47 -5.06 -3.47 -3.46
N HIS A 48 -6.35 -3.33 -3.12
CA HIS A 48 -7.36 -4.32 -3.54
C HIS A 48 -7.40 -4.50 -5.06
N LEU A 49 -7.31 -3.41 -5.83
CA LEU A 49 -7.26 -3.48 -7.29
C LEU A 49 -5.94 -4.04 -7.81
N VAL A 50 -4.81 -3.72 -7.16
CA VAL A 50 -3.50 -4.27 -7.49
C VAL A 50 -3.46 -5.78 -7.29
N LEU A 51 -3.90 -6.26 -6.13
CA LEU A 51 -3.97 -7.69 -5.83
C LEU A 51 -4.93 -8.41 -6.79
N PHE A 52 -6.10 -7.81 -7.08
CA PHE A 52 -7.02 -8.36 -8.06
C PHE A 52 -6.40 -8.45 -9.46
N ALA A 53 -5.71 -7.39 -9.92
CA ALA A 53 -5.00 -7.40 -11.19
C ALA A 53 -3.95 -8.52 -11.26
N GLN A 54 -3.22 -8.76 -10.16
CA GLN A 54 -2.27 -9.88 -10.06
C GLN A 54 -2.96 -11.25 -10.19
N THR A 55 -4.16 -11.44 -9.65
CA THR A 55 -4.93 -12.69 -9.87
C THR A 55 -5.28 -12.92 -11.34
N LEU A 56 -5.34 -11.86 -12.14
CA LEU A 56 -5.55 -11.89 -13.58
C LEU A 56 -4.24 -11.93 -14.38
N SER A 57 -3.09 -12.15 -13.70
CA SER A 57 -1.74 -12.16 -14.30
C SER A 57 -1.31 -10.83 -14.92
N LEU A 58 -1.93 -9.71 -14.51
CA LEU A 58 -1.52 -8.37 -14.92
C LEU A 58 -0.49 -7.80 -13.94
N ASN A 59 0.55 -7.17 -14.46
CA ASN A 59 1.53 -6.43 -13.69
C ASN A 59 1.05 -5.01 -13.38
N THR A 60 1.44 -4.51 -12.21
CA THR A 60 1.07 -3.17 -11.73
C THR A 60 2.25 -2.41 -11.16
N CYS A 61 2.19 -1.08 -11.22
CA CYS A 61 3.17 -0.23 -10.55
C CYS A 61 2.50 1.00 -9.95
N TRP A 62 2.70 1.25 -8.65
CA TRP A 62 2.30 2.48 -7.98
C TRP A 62 3.15 3.66 -8.45
N VAL A 63 2.52 4.75 -8.88
CA VAL A 63 3.19 5.91 -9.48
C VAL A 63 2.74 7.20 -8.78
N GLY A 64 3.57 7.68 -7.85
CA GLY A 64 3.29 8.91 -7.09
C GLY A 64 3.66 10.20 -7.81
N LEU A 65 4.75 10.20 -8.60
CA LEU A 65 5.32 11.42 -9.19
C LEU A 65 5.61 11.31 -10.71
N SER A 66 5.98 10.12 -11.17
CA SER A 66 6.52 9.90 -12.52
C SER A 66 5.45 9.78 -13.62
N TYR A 67 4.42 10.63 -13.58
CA TYR A 67 3.33 10.64 -14.56
C TYR A 67 2.87 12.08 -14.87
N SER A 68 2.24 12.24 -16.03
CA SER A 68 1.55 13.46 -16.41
C SER A 68 0.05 13.30 -16.20
N LYS A 69 -0.60 14.33 -15.64
CA LYS A 69 -2.06 14.42 -15.61
C LYS A 69 -2.53 14.84 -17.01
N VAL A 70 -3.30 14.00 -17.67
CA VAL A 70 -3.82 14.26 -19.02
C VAL A 70 -5.25 14.80 -18.91
N PRO A 71 -5.52 16.06 -19.27
CA PRO A 71 -6.86 16.62 -19.19
C PRO A 71 -7.85 15.83 -20.06
N GLY A 72 -9.09 15.69 -19.59
CA GLY A 72 -10.16 14.99 -20.29
C GLY A 72 -10.12 13.46 -20.20
N THR A 73 -9.12 12.87 -19.53
CA THR A 73 -9.05 11.42 -19.33
C THR A 73 -9.65 10.97 -18.00
N TYR A 74 -9.89 11.90 -17.07
CA TYR A 74 -10.48 11.62 -15.76
C TYR A 74 -11.47 12.72 -15.39
N VAL A 75 -12.43 12.37 -14.55
CA VAL A 75 -13.40 13.30 -13.94
C VAL A 75 -13.07 13.42 -12.45
N LEU A 76 -13.07 14.65 -11.91
CA LEU A 76 -12.96 14.88 -10.46
C LEU A 76 -14.19 15.64 -10.01
N GLU A 77 -14.81 15.17 -8.94
CA GLU A 77 -15.89 15.89 -8.28
C GLU A 77 -15.32 17.03 -7.41
N ASP A 78 -16.21 17.94 -7.00
CA ASP A 78 -15.85 19.03 -6.11
C ASP A 78 -15.17 18.54 -4.83
N GLY A 79 -14.00 19.11 -4.54
CA GLY A 79 -13.20 18.75 -3.37
C GLY A 79 -12.34 17.49 -3.53
N GLU A 80 -12.34 16.83 -4.69
CA GLU A 80 -11.45 15.70 -4.94
C GLU A 80 -10.04 16.13 -5.36
N LYS A 81 -9.09 15.22 -5.17
CA LYS A 81 -7.74 15.31 -5.77
C LYS A 81 -7.27 13.95 -6.23
N ILE A 82 -6.45 13.94 -7.26
CA ILE A 82 -5.62 12.78 -7.62
C ILE A 82 -4.54 12.61 -6.56
N ALA A 83 -4.45 11.41 -5.98
CA ALA A 83 -3.40 11.04 -5.05
C ALA A 83 -2.21 10.41 -5.78
N CYS A 84 -2.46 9.47 -6.70
CA CYS A 84 -1.45 8.78 -7.50
C CYS A 84 -2.10 8.08 -8.69
N TYR A 85 -1.27 7.54 -9.58
CA TYR A 85 -1.69 6.59 -10.62
C TYR A 85 -1.19 5.19 -10.28
N ILE A 86 -1.85 4.16 -10.81
CA ILE A 86 -1.36 2.79 -10.80
C ILE A 86 -1.27 2.35 -12.27
N ALA A 87 -0.05 2.18 -12.80
CA ALA A 87 0.13 1.60 -14.14
C ALA A 87 -0.30 0.13 -14.11
N ILE A 88 -0.94 -0.35 -15.18
CA ILE A 88 -1.42 -1.73 -15.29
C ILE A 88 -1.23 -2.28 -16.71
N GLY A 89 -0.82 -3.54 -16.84
CA GLY A 89 -0.68 -4.22 -18.12
C GLY A 89 0.12 -5.51 -18.03
N TYR A 90 0.45 -6.10 -19.17
CA TYR A 90 1.38 -7.24 -19.21
C TYR A 90 2.81 -6.70 -19.19
N GLY A 91 3.52 -6.99 -18.10
CA GLY A 91 4.91 -6.63 -17.94
C GLY A 91 5.81 -7.53 -18.80
N GLU A 92 6.95 -6.98 -19.23
CA GLU A 92 8.03 -7.76 -19.85
C GLU A 92 8.58 -8.82 -18.87
N THR A 93 8.53 -8.53 -17.57
CA THR A 93 8.89 -9.45 -16.49
C THR A 93 7.88 -9.35 -15.35
N GLN A 94 7.92 -10.31 -14.41
CA GLN A 94 7.14 -10.26 -13.17
C GLN A 94 7.73 -9.33 -12.09
N GLY A 95 8.77 -8.55 -12.45
CA GLY A 95 9.53 -7.76 -11.49
C GLY A 95 10.52 -8.59 -10.67
N VAL A 96 11.10 -7.95 -9.65
CA VAL A 96 12.06 -8.58 -8.73
C VAL A 96 11.64 -8.30 -7.30
N GLY A 97 11.93 -9.24 -6.40
CA GLY A 97 11.73 -9.03 -4.97
C GLY A 97 12.50 -7.81 -4.48
N HIS A 98 11.86 -7.01 -3.61
CA HIS A 98 12.52 -5.91 -2.93
C HIS A 98 13.12 -6.39 -1.61
N LYS A 99 14.08 -5.63 -1.06
CA LYS A 99 14.61 -5.91 0.26
C LYS A 99 13.51 -5.74 1.31
N ILE A 100 13.16 -6.82 1.98
CA ILE A 100 12.16 -6.82 3.05
C ILE A 100 12.83 -6.66 4.42
N LYS A 101 12.13 -5.98 5.33
CA LYS A 101 12.49 -5.96 6.76
C LYS A 101 12.13 -7.29 7.41
N THR A 102 12.70 -7.54 8.59
CA THR A 102 12.26 -8.67 9.41
C THR A 102 10.94 -8.36 10.09
N VAL A 103 10.21 -9.41 10.48
CA VAL A 103 8.96 -9.32 11.26
C VAL A 103 9.16 -8.43 12.49
N GLU A 104 10.25 -8.58 13.24
CA GLU A 104 10.54 -7.81 14.45
C GLU A 104 10.75 -6.32 14.16
N GLN A 105 11.32 -5.99 13.01
CA GLN A 105 11.57 -4.59 12.64
C GLN A 105 10.27 -3.82 12.37
N VAL A 106 9.18 -4.51 12.05
CA VAL A 106 7.85 -3.96 11.78
C VAL A 106 6.79 -4.38 12.80
N SER A 107 7.15 -5.15 13.84
CA SER A 107 6.25 -5.57 14.92
C SER A 107 6.81 -5.31 16.31
N ARG A 108 6.85 -4.03 16.71
CA ARG A 108 7.31 -3.61 18.04
C ARG A 108 6.13 -3.27 18.96
N SER A 109 6.21 -3.74 20.20
CA SER A 109 5.32 -3.31 21.29
C SER A 109 5.73 -1.93 21.78
N ALA A 110 4.77 -1.10 22.18
CA ALA A 110 4.99 0.21 22.79
C ALA A 110 5.49 0.13 24.25
N LEU A 111 5.62 -1.06 24.84
CA LEU A 111 6.12 -1.22 26.21
C LEU A 111 7.63 -0.93 26.31
N PRO A 112 8.10 -0.21 27.35
CA PRO A 112 9.52 0.11 27.49
C PRO A 112 10.32 -1.10 27.99
N LEU A 113 11.52 -1.26 27.39
CA LEU A 113 12.65 -2.10 27.81
C LEU A 113 12.35 -3.59 28.13
N GLY A 114 12.75 -4.49 27.22
CA GLY A 114 13.12 -5.88 27.56
C GLY A 114 12.41 -6.98 26.78
N SER A 115 11.19 -6.74 26.28
CA SER A 115 10.42 -7.71 25.48
C SER A 115 10.24 -7.19 24.05
N SER A 116 11.29 -7.38 23.25
CA SER A 116 11.56 -6.69 21.97
C SER A 116 10.83 -7.24 20.73
N LYS A 117 9.93 -8.22 20.88
CA LYS A 117 9.18 -8.82 19.77
C LYS A 117 7.69 -8.83 20.09
N ASN A 118 6.88 -8.13 19.28
CA ASN A 118 5.43 -8.22 19.40
C ASN A 118 4.90 -9.46 18.67
N ALA A 119 5.27 -9.69 17.41
CA ALA A 119 5.02 -10.97 16.77
C ALA A 119 5.97 -12.04 17.31
N SER A 120 5.48 -12.85 18.24
CA SER A 120 6.23 -13.92 18.91
C SER A 120 5.30 -15.07 19.27
N ASP A 121 5.84 -16.13 19.89
CA ASP A 121 5.08 -17.31 20.31
C ASP A 121 3.98 -16.98 21.34
N THR A 122 4.00 -15.78 21.93
CA THR A 122 2.98 -15.31 22.87
C THR A 122 1.84 -14.53 22.20
N THR A 123 1.93 -14.27 20.90
CA THR A 123 0.85 -13.63 20.13
C THR A 123 0.13 -14.63 19.24
N PRO A 124 -1.16 -14.38 18.90
CA PRO A 124 -1.90 -15.27 18.02
C PRO A 124 -1.19 -15.48 16.68
N SER A 125 -1.18 -16.70 16.17
CA SER A 125 -0.47 -17.05 14.93
C SER A 125 -0.97 -16.25 13.71
N TRP A 126 -2.24 -15.88 13.68
CA TRP A 126 -2.82 -15.01 12.65
C TRP A 126 -2.16 -13.62 12.61
N PHE A 127 -1.70 -13.09 13.76
CA PHE A 127 -1.05 -11.79 13.82
C PHE A 127 0.28 -11.83 13.06
N LYS A 128 1.08 -12.88 13.31
CA LYS A 128 2.34 -13.10 12.59
C LYS A 128 2.10 -13.24 11.09
N LYS A 129 1.10 -14.01 10.66
CA LYS A 129 0.72 -14.14 9.24
C LYS A 129 0.34 -12.80 8.62
N GLY A 130 -0.40 -11.97 9.34
CA GLY A 130 -0.72 -10.60 8.92
C GLY A 130 0.52 -9.75 8.73
N VAL A 131 1.47 -9.79 9.68
CA VAL A 131 2.75 -9.06 9.55
C VAL A 131 3.58 -9.56 8.37
N GLU A 132 3.67 -10.88 8.19
CA GLU A 132 4.38 -11.51 7.07
C GLU A 132 3.78 -11.12 5.72
N ALA A 133 2.45 -11.09 5.60
CA ALA A 133 1.77 -10.59 4.41
C ALA A 133 2.04 -9.10 4.19
N ALA A 134 1.95 -8.28 5.24
CA ALA A 134 2.22 -6.85 5.15
C ALA A 134 3.66 -6.52 4.71
N LEU A 135 4.64 -7.38 4.98
CA LEU A 135 6.02 -7.23 4.49
C LEU A 135 6.15 -7.42 2.97
N LEU A 136 5.19 -8.06 2.33
CA LEU A 136 5.12 -8.21 0.87
C LEU A 136 4.51 -6.98 0.18
N ALA A 137 3.86 -6.10 0.95
CA ALA A 137 3.23 -4.90 0.42
C ALA A 137 4.26 -3.98 -0.28
N PRO A 138 3.94 -3.44 -1.48
CA PRO A 138 4.77 -2.42 -2.09
C PRO A 138 4.78 -1.16 -1.21
N THR A 139 5.92 -0.47 -1.17
CA THR A 139 6.02 0.83 -0.50
C THR A 139 6.83 1.80 -1.34
N ALA A 140 6.58 3.10 -1.20
CA ALA A 140 7.34 4.12 -1.91
C ALA A 140 8.84 3.91 -1.69
N VAL A 141 9.58 3.78 -2.79
CA VAL A 141 11.03 3.48 -2.83
C VAL A 141 11.46 2.30 -1.91
N ASN A 142 10.57 1.32 -1.70
CA ASN A 142 10.80 0.15 -0.84
C ASN A 142 11.18 0.49 0.61
N GLN A 143 10.69 1.61 1.15
CA GLN A 143 11.08 2.10 2.47
C GLN A 143 10.54 1.27 3.66
N GLN A 144 9.42 0.55 3.45
CA GLN A 144 8.69 -0.23 4.46
C GLN A 144 8.51 0.53 5.79
N LYS A 145 8.07 1.79 5.73
CA LYS A 145 7.91 2.66 6.90
C LYS A 145 6.50 2.48 7.49
N PHE A 146 6.25 1.32 8.05
CA PHE A 146 5.04 0.99 8.81
C PHE A 146 5.40 0.06 9.99
N SER A 147 4.49 -0.06 10.95
CA SER A 147 4.57 -1.03 12.02
C SER A 147 3.19 -1.48 12.49
N PHE A 148 3.08 -2.74 12.90
CA PHE A 148 1.89 -3.34 13.49
C PHE A 148 2.19 -3.78 14.92
N GLU A 149 1.24 -3.55 15.81
CA GLU A 149 1.34 -3.90 17.22
C GLU A 149 0.07 -4.61 17.65
N TYR A 150 0.19 -5.87 18.04
CA TYR A 150 -0.83 -6.58 18.81
C TYR A 150 -0.87 -5.98 20.21
N VAL A 151 -1.99 -5.33 20.54
CA VAL A 151 -2.16 -4.60 21.80
C VAL A 151 -2.74 -5.50 22.89
N GLY A 152 -3.43 -6.57 22.51
CA GLY A 152 -4.08 -7.51 23.42
C GLY A 152 -5.53 -7.74 23.05
N VAL A 153 -6.35 -8.09 24.04
CA VAL A 153 -7.78 -8.31 23.90
C VAL A 153 -8.52 -7.27 24.76
N LYS A 154 -9.55 -6.66 24.21
CA LYS A 154 -10.47 -5.77 24.92
C LYS A 154 -11.89 -6.02 24.43
N ASP A 155 -12.84 -6.13 25.35
CA ASP A 155 -14.25 -6.41 25.06
C ASP A 155 -14.42 -7.65 24.16
N ASP A 156 -13.72 -8.74 24.50
CA ASP A 156 -13.66 -10.01 23.75
C ASP A 156 -13.19 -9.90 22.28
N HIS A 157 -12.53 -8.80 21.92
CA HIS A 157 -11.93 -8.60 20.61
C HIS A 157 -10.43 -8.35 20.69
N HIS A 158 -9.67 -9.04 19.84
CA HIS A 158 -8.26 -8.71 19.66
C HIS A 158 -8.09 -7.32 19.04
N GLN A 159 -7.09 -6.59 19.50
CA GLN A 159 -6.81 -5.23 19.04
C GLN A 159 -5.43 -5.16 18.39
N VAL A 160 -5.39 -4.57 17.20
CA VAL A 160 -4.15 -4.32 16.47
C VAL A 160 -4.05 -2.83 16.17
N ARG A 161 -2.88 -2.27 16.47
CA ARG A 161 -2.54 -0.89 16.13
C ARG A 161 -1.61 -0.87 14.93
N ALA A 162 -1.95 -0.06 13.93
CA ALA A 162 -1.10 0.18 12.77
C ALA A 162 -0.55 1.62 12.81
N LYS A 163 0.75 1.80 12.57
CA LYS A 163 1.38 3.12 12.55
C LYS A 163 2.24 3.30 11.32
N LYS A 164 2.17 4.49 10.70
CA LYS A 164 3.17 4.91 9.71
C LYS A 164 4.47 5.27 10.41
N GLY A 165 5.58 4.94 9.77
CA GLY A 165 6.90 5.43 10.12
C GLY A 165 7.16 6.83 9.58
N PHE A 166 8.20 7.47 10.11
CA PHE A 166 8.73 8.70 9.56
C PHE A 166 9.43 8.45 8.21
N SER A 167 9.15 9.33 7.24
CA SER A 167 9.78 9.31 5.92
C SER A 167 9.98 10.75 5.44
N MET A 168 11.18 11.04 4.93
CA MET A 168 11.48 12.30 4.24
C MET A 168 10.96 12.33 2.80
N ILE A 169 10.66 11.16 2.23
CA ILE A 169 10.22 11.00 0.82
C ILE A 169 8.69 11.13 0.72
N GLY A 170 7.97 10.97 1.85
CA GLY A 170 6.52 11.01 1.90
C GLY A 170 5.89 9.64 1.66
N TYR A 171 4.62 9.66 1.26
CA TYR A 171 3.77 8.49 0.95
C TYR A 171 3.54 7.48 2.08
N SER A 172 4.12 7.65 3.28
CA SER A 172 3.99 6.65 4.36
C SER A 172 2.56 6.45 4.89
N LYS A 173 1.65 7.41 4.68
CA LYS A 173 0.20 7.21 4.93
C LYS A 173 -0.44 6.27 3.90
N MET A 174 -0.09 6.44 2.63
CA MET A 174 -0.54 5.58 1.54
C MET A 174 0.05 4.18 1.69
N ASP A 175 1.35 4.08 1.94
CA ASP A 175 2.04 2.82 2.23
C ASP A 175 1.39 2.10 3.43
N LEU A 176 0.94 2.82 4.46
CA LEU A 176 0.23 2.23 5.59
C LEU A 176 -1.11 1.60 5.16
N GLY A 177 -1.86 2.28 4.29
CA GLY A 177 -3.10 1.73 3.71
C GLY A 177 -2.87 0.44 2.93
N ILE A 178 -1.84 0.43 2.08
CA ILE A 178 -1.41 -0.76 1.33
C ILE A 178 -1.03 -1.89 2.30
N ALA A 179 -0.18 -1.61 3.30
CA ALA A 179 0.25 -2.59 4.29
C ALA A 179 -0.92 -3.14 5.12
N LYS A 180 -1.91 -2.31 5.47
CA LYS A 180 -3.14 -2.74 6.16
C LYS A 180 -3.98 -3.69 5.30
N CYS A 181 -4.07 -3.44 3.99
CA CYS A 181 -4.76 -4.35 3.06
C CYS A 181 -4.11 -5.75 3.08
N HIS A 182 -2.78 -5.82 2.94
CA HIS A 182 -2.03 -7.08 3.04
C HIS A 182 -2.16 -7.75 4.40
N PHE A 183 -2.05 -6.96 5.48
CA PHE A 183 -2.20 -7.47 6.84
C PHE A 183 -3.54 -8.16 7.01
N GLU A 184 -4.63 -7.51 6.58
CA GLU A 184 -5.99 -8.07 6.66
C GLU A 184 -6.14 -9.37 5.86
N VAL A 185 -5.53 -9.45 4.68
CA VAL A 185 -5.54 -10.67 3.86
C VAL A 185 -4.79 -11.82 4.55
N GLY A 186 -3.62 -11.54 5.15
CA GLY A 186 -2.82 -12.55 5.84
C GLY A 186 -3.35 -12.96 7.21
N ALA A 187 -3.93 -12.01 7.95
CA ALA A 187 -4.45 -12.22 9.29
C ALA A 187 -5.87 -12.82 9.28
N GLY A 188 -6.74 -12.37 8.37
CA GLY A 188 -8.19 -12.52 8.47
C GLY A 188 -8.80 -11.34 9.25
N LYS A 189 -9.73 -10.62 8.61
CA LYS A 189 -10.34 -9.39 9.16
C LYS A 189 -11.22 -9.65 10.38
N GLU A 190 -11.75 -10.86 10.49
CA GLU A 190 -12.65 -11.31 11.55
C GLU A 190 -11.94 -11.45 12.90
N TYR A 191 -10.62 -11.63 12.91
CA TYR A 191 -9.89 -11.94 14.13
C TYR A 191 -9.59 -10.72 15.00
N PHE A 192 -9.69 -9.49 14.48
CA PHE A 192 -9.23 -8.31 15.21
C PHE A 192 -9.96 -7.02 14.82
N LYS A 193 -9.75 -5.98 15.63
CA LYS A 193 -10.17 -4.60 15.32
C LYS A 193 -8.96 -3.68 15.29
N TRP A 194 -8.96 -2.73 14.36
CA TRP A 194 -8.00 -1.64 14.32
C TRP A 194 -8.25 -0.66 15.47
N ILE A 195 -7.18 -0.17 16.11
CA ILE A 195 -7.20 0.88 17.13
C ILE A 195 -6.08 1.92 16.94
#